data_AF-A0A9X5CNM3-F1
#
_entry.id   AF-A0A9X5CNM3-F1
#
_cell.length_a   1.000
_cell.length_b   1.000
_cell.length_c   1.000
_cell.angle_alpha   90.00
_cell.angle_beta   90.00
_cell.angle_gamma   90.00
#
_symmetry.space_group_name_H-M   'P 1'
#
loop_
_entity.id
_entity.type
_entity.pdbx_description
1 polymer ?
#
loop_
_entity_poly.entity_id
_entity_poly.type
_entity_poly.pdbx_seq_one_letter_code
_entity_poly.pdbx_strand_id
1 'polypeptide(L)'
;MTTTVQAPPPTAVPAGPAAAGPPRGPRSRRWLLGFWAVVFALLLAVQPGRQTFDTKLGVTVDPGRFLADLGQLWQSRGSFGGIADQYTGYLWPMLPYYWLADLVRLPVW
;
A
#
# COMPACT_ATOMS: atom_id res chain seq x y z
N MET A 1 26.92 5.17 -59.86
CA MET A 1 27.90 4.31 -59.16
C MET A 1 27.86 4.71 -57.69
N THR A 2 27.32 3.87 -56.82
CA THR A 2 27.14 4.20 -55.40
C THR A 2 28.07 3.29 -54.61
N THR A 3 29.16 3.86 -54.10
CA THR A 3 30.17 3.14 -53.35
C THR A 3 29.78 3.15 -51.88
N THR A 4 29.32 2.03 -51.35
CA THR A 4 29.06 1.87 -49.92
C THR A 4 30.39 1.69 -49.19
N VAL A 5 30.77 2.67 -48.36
CA VAL A 5 31.92 2.58 -47.47
C VAL A 5 31.59 1.58 -46.36
N GLN A 6 32.35 0.50 -46.26
CA GLN A 6 32.19 -0.52 -45.23
C GLN A 6 32.71 0.02 -43.89
N ALA A 7 31.90 -0.09 -42.83
CA ALA A 7 32.29 0.31 -41.48
C ALA A 7 33.39 -0.62 -40.92
N PRO A 8 34.29 -0.12 -40.05
CA PRO A 8 35.32 -0.95 -39.43
C PRO A 8 34.69 -2.03 -38.53
N PRO A 9 35.31 -3.22 -38.43
CA PRO A 9 34.83 -4.26 -37.55
C PRO A 9 34.84 -3.80 -36.08
N PRO A 10 33.82 -4.13 -35.28
CA PRO A 10 33.78 -3.77 -33.87
C PRO A 10 34.99 -4.38 -33.15
N THR A 11 35.71 -3.54 -32.43
CA THR A 11 36.83 -3.95 -31.59
C THR A 11 36.29 -4.84 -30.47
N ALA A 12 36.80 -6.07 -30.34
CA ALA A 12 36.42 -6.96 -29.25
C ALA A 12 36.81 -6.32 -27.91
N VAL A 13 35.80 -5.95 -27.11
CA VAL A 13 36.04 -5.49 -25.74
C VAL A 13 36.53 -6.70 -24.94
N PRO A 14 37.71 -6.62 -24.29
CA PRO A 14 38.18 -7.70 -23.42
C PRO A 14 37.10 -7.97 -22.36
N ALA A 15 36.65 -9.22 -22.26
CA ALA A 15 35.79 -9.64 -21.17
C ALA A 15 36.60 -9.53 -19.88
N GLY A 16 36.43 -8.43 -19.15
CA GLY A 16 36.92 -8.30 -17.78
C GLY A 16 36.38 -9.46 -16.93
N PRO A 17 37.06 -9.83 -15.84
CA PRO A 17 36.61 -10.91 -14.97
C PRO A 17 35.13 -10.68 -14.64
N ALA A 18 34.29 -11.63 -15.03
CA ALA A 18 32.85 -11.55 -14.85
C ALA A 18 32.59 -11.12 -13.41
N ALA A 19 32.15 -9.87 -13.22
CA ALA A 19 31.90 -9.33 -11.91
C ALA A 19 30.97 -10.32 -11.22
N ALA A 20 31.46 -10.98 -10.17
CA ALA A 20 30.71 -11.98 -9.46
C ALA A 20 29.39 -11.34 -9.06
N GLY A 21 28.31 -11.73 -9.72
CA GLY A 21 26.99 -11.17 -9.47
C GLY A 21 26.65 -11.35 -7.99
N PRO A 22 25.79 -10.49 -7.42
CA PRO A 22 25.45 -10.59 -6.00
C PRO A 22 25.02 -12.03 -5.67
N PRO A 23 25.46 -12.57 -4.51
CA PRO A 23 25.23 -13.97 -4.16
C PRO A 23 23.74 -14.31 -4.29
N ARG A 24 23.44 -15.29 -5.13
CA ARG A 24 22.08 -15.82 -5.34
C ARG A 24 21.75 -16.81 -4.23
N GLY A 25 21.51 -16.28 -3.03
CA GLY A 25 21.07 -17.05 -1.86
C GLY A 25 19.84 -16.41 -1.21
N PRO A 26 19.09 -17.15 -0.37
CA PRO A 26 17.97 -16.57 0.37
C PRO A 26 18.47 -15.42 1.25
N ARG A 27 18.03 -14.19 0.97
CA ARG A 27 18.36 -13.05 1.83
C ARG A 27 17.67 -13.21 3.18
N SER A 28 18.41 -13.01 4.26
CA SER A 28 17.86 -13.04 5.62
C SER A 28 16.75 -11.99 5.77
N ARG A 29 15.50 -12.45 5.98
CA ARG A 29 14.35 -11.57 6.23
C ARG A 29 14.37 -10.94 7.62
N ARG A 30 15.31 -11.33 8.49
CA ARG A 30 15.39 -10.86 9.89
C ARG A 30 15.54 -9.35 9.98
N TRP A 31 16.39 -8.77 9.15
CA TRP A 31 16.58 -7.31 9.11
C TRP A 31 15.35 -6.58 8.59
N LEU A 32 14.65 -7.15 7.60
CA LEU A 32 13.41 -6.58 7.09
C LEU A 32 12.31 -6.59 8.16
N LEU A 33 12.13 -7.71 8.85
CA LEU A 33 11.16 -7.85 9.94
C LEU A 33 11.52 -6.93 11.13
N GLY A 34 12.80 -6.88 11.51
CA GLY A 34 13.30 -5.99 12.55
C GLY A 34 13.06 -4.52 12.22
N PHE A 35 13.35 -4.11 10.98
CA PHE A 35 13.07 -2.76 10.49
C PHE A 35 11.57 -2.43 10.62
N TRP A 36 10.69 -3.28 10.09
CA TRP A 36 9.25 -3.04 10.14
C TRP A 36 8.68 -3.07 11.57
N ALA A 37 9.22 -3.91 12.45
CA ALA A 37 8.83 -3.94 13.85
C ALA A 37 9.20 -2.63 14.57
N VAL A 38 10.40 -2.09 14.31
CA VAL A 38 10.81 -0.79 14.86
C VAL A 38 9.93 0.34 14.32
N VAL A 39 9.68 0.39 13.01
CA VAL A 39 8.79 1.40 12.41
C VAL A 39 7.39 1.31 13.02
N PHE A 40 6.83 0.10 13.15
CA PHE A 40 5.52 -0.12 13.75
C PHE A 40 5.47 0.36 15.22
N ALA A 41 6.47 0.03 16.03
CA ALA A 41 6.55 0.48 17.41
C ALA A 41 6.63 2.01 17.52
N LEU A 42 7.38 2.66 16.62
CA LEU A 42 7.46 4.13 16.57
C LEU A 42 6.13 4.76 16.19
N LEU A 43 5.36 4.17 15.25
CA LEU A 43 4.03 4.66 14.88
C LEU A 43 3.04 4.58 16.05
N LEU A 44 3.05 3.47 16.80
CA LEU A 44 2.22 3.33 18.01
C LEU A 44 2.58 4.32 19.12
N ALA A 45 3.86 4.71 19.21
CA ALA A 45 4.35 5.59 20.27
C ALA A 45 3.96 7.07 20.08
N VAL A 46 3.46 7.49 18.90
CA VAL A 46 3.18 8.90 18.60
C VAL A 46 2.11 9.47 19.53
N GLN A 47 0.91 8.87 19.56
CA GLN A 47 -0.19 9.27 20.45
C GLN A 47 -1.05 8.07 20.82
N PRO A 48 -0.60 7.20 21.75
CA PRO A 48 -1.38 6.06 22.20
C PRO A 48 -2.75 6.49 22.71
N GLY A 49 -3.79 5.75 22.36
CA GLY A 49 -5.18 6.06 22.71
C GLY A 49 -5.90 6.99 21.75
N ARG A 50 -5.23 7.57 20.74
CA ARG A 50 -5.82 8.60 19.87
C ARG A 50 -5.71 8.26 18.39
N GLN A 51 -6.87 8.22 17.73
CA GLN A 51 -6.94 8.06 16.29
C GLN A 51 -6.45 9.35 15.60
N THR A 52 -5.64 9.19 14.56
CA THR A 52 -5.23 10.29 13.66
C THR A 52 -6.41 10.70 12.78
N PHE A 53 -6.48 11.98 12.42
CA PHE A 53 -7.52 12.47 11.51
C PHE A 53 -7.54 11.66 10.20
N ASP A 54 -8.72 11.15 9.84
CA ASP A 54 -8.98 10.42 8.61
C ASP A 54 -10.19 11.05 7.90
N THR A 55 -10.07 11.29 6.59
CA THR A 55 -11.11 11.96 5.79
C THR A 55 -12.30 11.07 5.49
N LYS A 56 -12.24 9.78 5.84
CA LYS A 56 -13.21 8.73 5.54
C LYS A 56 -13.53 7.93 6.80
N LEU A 57 -13.90 8.67 7.84
CA LEU A 57 -14.16 8.15 9.19
C LEU A 57 -15.10 6.93 9.25
N GLY A 58 -16.07 6.84 8.32
CA GLY A 58 -17.08 5.77 8.35
C GLY A 58 -16.48 4.36 8.28
N VAL A 59 -15.48 4.12 7.41
CA VAL A 59 -14.91 2.78 7.23
C VAL A 59 -14.09 2.32 8.44
N THR A 60 -13.54 3.27 9.21
CA THR A 60 -12.66 2.98 10.35
C THR A 60 -13.42 2.83 11.67
N VAL A 61 -14.50 3.58 11.84
CA VAL A 61 -15.27 3.65 13.10
C VAL A 61 -16.44 2.66 13.14
N ASP A 62 -17.13 2.43 12.02
CA ASP A 62 -18.26 1.51 11.93
C ASP A 62 -18.29 0.86 10.53
N PRO A 63 -17.41 -0.13 10.27
CA PRO A 63 -17.31 -0.76 8.96
C PRO A 63 -18.62 -1.46 8.53
N GLY A 64 -19.42 -1.94 9.49
CA GLY A 64 -20.72 -2.56 9.22
C GLY A 64 -21.74 -1.56 8.67
N ARG A 65 -21.89 -0.42 9.34
CA ARG A 65 -22.74 0.67 8.85
C ARG A 65 -22.23 1.27 7.56
N PHE A 66 -20.91 1.39 7.40
CA PHE A 66 -20.29 1.84 6.16
C PHE A 66 -20.70 0.96 4.97
N LEU A 67 -20.66 -0.37 5.14
CA LEU A 67 -21.09 -1.30 4.09
C LEU A 67 -22.60 -1.17 3.79
N ALA A 68 -23.43 -1.00 4.82
CA ALA A 68 -24.87 -0.79 4.63
C ALA A 68 -25.16 0.51 3.86
N ASP A 69 -24.47 1.60 4.20
CA ASP A 69 -24.60 2.90 3.55
C ASP A 69 -24.08 2.86 2.08
N LEU A 70 -23.06 2.05 1.78
CA LEU A 70 -22.60 1.82 0.39
C LEU A 70 -23.63 1.11 -0.49
N GLY A 71 -24.51 0.30 0.11
CA GLY A 71 -25.60 -0.36 -0.60
C GLY A 71 -26.75 0.58 -0.97
N GLN A 72 -26.69 1.85 -0.54
CA GLN A 72 -27.69 2.87 -0.82
C GLN A 72 -27.15 3.88 -1.86
N LEU A 73 -27.98 4.22 -2.84
CA LEU A 73 -27.61 5.23 -3.84
C LEU A 73 -27.66 6.64 -3.24
N TRP A 74 -28.63 6.91 -2.37
CA TRP A 74 -28.88 8.20 -1.76
C TRP A 74 -28.63 8.18 -0.26
N GLN A 75 -27.70 9.02 0.21
CA GLN A 75 -27.28 9.08 1.60
C GLN A 75 -27.92 10.31 2.25
N SER A 76 -28.87 10.10 3.17
CA SER A 76 -29.59 11.18 3.87
C SER A 76 -28.85 11.79 5.05
N ARG A 77 -27.75 11.18 5.50
CA ARG A 77 -27.05 11.52 6.75
C ARG A 77 -25.91 12.54 6.59
N GLY A 78 -25.49 12.83 5.36
CA GLY A 78 -24.48 13.85 5.08
C GLY A 78 -25.14 15.16 4.63
N SER A 79 -24.69 16.30 5.17
CA SER A 79 -25.12 17.65 4.79
C SER A 79 -26.63 17.79 4.48
N PHE A 80 -27.01 17.87 3.20
CA PHE A 80 -28.40 18.00 2.72
C PHE A 80 -28.90 16.76 1.96
N GLY A 81 -28.19 15.64 2.11
CA GLY A 81 -28.35 14.43 1.31
C GLY A 81 -27.57 14.49 0.00
N GLY A 82 -27.15 13.32 -0.50
CA GLY A 82 -26.42 13.23 -1.77
C GLY A 82 -26.05 11.82 -2.17
N ILE A 83 -25.41 11.69 -3.32
CA ILE A 83 -24.87 10.42 -3.84
C ILE A 83 -23.44 10.24 -3.34
N ALA A 84 -23.12 9.05 -2.83
CA ALA A 84 -21.77 8.70 -2.38
C ALA A 84 -20.93 8.09 -3.52
N ASP A 85 -20.37 8.93 -4.38
CA ASP A 85 -19.58 8.50 -5.55
C ASP A 85 -18.10 8.19 -5.25
N GLN A 86 -17.60 8.63 -4.09
CA GLN A 86 -16.18 8.52 -3.70
C GLN A 86 -15.88 7.46 -2.65
N TYR A 87 -16.84 6.57 -2.33
CA TYR A 87 -16.71 5.62 -1.22
C TYR A 87 -16.54 4.16 -1.65
N THR A 88 -16.93 3.80 -2.87
CA THR A 88 -16.83 2.42 -3.39
C THR A 88 -15.39 1.90 -3.38
N GLY A 89 -14.40 2.78 -3.59
CA GLY A 89 -12.98 2.42 -3.54
C GLY A 89 -12.50 1.90 -2.19
N TYR A 90 -13.27 2.07 -1.12
CA TYR A 90 -12.93 1.60 0.23
C TYR A 90 -13.43 0.18 0.52
N LEU A 91 -14.25 -0.41 -0.38
CA LEU A 91 -14.65 -1.83 -0.29
C LEU A 91 -13.45 -2.77 -0.27
N TRP A 92 -12.34 -2.38 -0.89
CA TRP A 92 -11.10 -3.14 -0.89
C TRP A 92 -9.88 -2.21 -0.94
N PRO A 93 -8.83 -2.44 -0.11
CA PRO A 93 -8.72 -3.47 0.93
C PRO A 93 -9.20 -3.01 2.32
N MET A 94 -9.58 -1.74 2.46
CA MET A 94 -9.83 -1.13 3.78
C MET A 94 -10.99 -1.77 4.52
N LEU A 95 -12.16 -1.92 3.89
CA LEU A 95 -13.33 -2.45 4.58
C LEU A 95 -13.09 -3.85 5.19
N PRO A 96 -12.53 -4.85 4.47
CA PRO A 96 -12.18 -6.14 5.07
C PRO A 96 -11.22 -6.03 6.24
N TYR A 97 -10.20 -5.17 6.14
CA TYR A 97 -9.24 -4.97 7.22
C TYR A 97 -9.91 -4.42 8.49
N TYR A 98 -10.68 -3.34 8.36
CA TYR A 98 -11.34 -2.71 9.51
C TYR A 98 -12.48 -3.57 10.06
N TRP A 99 -13.20 -4.31 9.22
CA TRP A 99 -14.23 -5.23 9.67
C TRP A 99 -13.65 -6.38 10.50
N LEU A 100 -12.52 -6.96 10.07
CA LEU A 100 -11.80 -7.96 10.87
C LEU A 100 -11.22 -7.37 12.17
N ALA A 101 -10.70 -6.14 12.13
CA ALA A 101 -10.20 -5.44 13.31
C ALA A 101 -11.31 -5.17 14.33
N ASP A 102 -12.49 -4.72 13.88
CA ASP A 102 -13.67 -4.48 14.72
C ASP A 102 -14.17 -5.79 15.36
N LEU A 103 -14.20 -6.89 14.60
CA LEU A 103 -14.56 -8.22 15.13
C LEU A 103 -13.68 -8.66 16.30
N VAL A 104 -12.37 -8.40 16.24
CA VAL A 104 -11.43 -8.72 17.32
C VAL A 104 -11.28 -7.59 18.34
N ARG A 105 -12.11 -6.54 18.24
CA ARG A 105 -12.10 -5.36 19.12
C ARG A 105 -10.74 -4.66 19.16
N LEU A 106 -10.01 -4.68 18.04
CA LEU A 106 -8.76 -3.94 17.91
C LEU A 106 -9.08 -2.43 17.92
N PRO A 107 -8.42 -1.63 18.77
CA PRO A 107 -8.60 -0.18 18.71
C PRO A 107 -8.14 0.36 17.35
N VAL A 108 -8.78 1.44 16.91
CA VAL A 108 -8.48 2.11 15.63
C VAL A 108 -7.16 2.91 15.67
N TRP A 109 -6.71 3.27 16.88
CA TRP A 109 -5.50 4.08 17.10
C TRP A 109 -4.21 3.24 17.14
#